data_AF-A0A9C8ZPN5-F1
#
_entry.id   AF-A0A9C8ZPN5-F1
#
_cell.length_a   1.000
_cell.length_b   1.000
_cell.length_c   1.000
_cell.angle_alpha   90.00
_cell.angle_beta   90.00
_cell.angle_gamma   90.00
#
_symmetry.space_group_name_H-M   'P 1'
#
loop_
_entity.id
_entity.type
_entity.pdbx_description
1 polymer ?
#
loop_
_entity_poly.entity_id
_entity_poly.type
_entity_poly.pdbx_seq_one_letter_code
_entity_poly.pdbx_strand_id
1 'polypeptide(L)'
;MTQDQPSGMPLAFQERIPISEQQLEHIQRILSNLSQGLDSLPVVLSQDSEVIGSAGRADEALAARIARLAARIWREGASRPAREFICFEEEVIDEADERISLLLYSVHITGAVTLTIGWQMSITLTQLRAEAAEARAALRNVLAAHE
;
A
#
# COMPACT_ATOMS: atom_id res chain seq x y z
N MET A 1 0.62 -41.81 -17.62
CA MET A 1 0.32 -40.45 -18.11
C MET A 1 -0.17 -39.64 -16.93
N THR A 2 0.75 -39.04 -16.19
CA THR A 2 0.47 -38.15 -15.06
C THR A 2 0.48 -36.73 -15.62
N GLN A 3 -0.67 -36.05 -15.55
CA GLN A 3 -0.78 -34.63 -15.88
C GLN A 3 -0.18 -33.83 -14.72
N ASP A 4 1.00 -33.26 -14.93
CA ASP A 4 1.52 -32.17 -14.10
C ASP A 4 0.65 -30.93 -14.32
N GLN A 5 0.03 -30.43 -13.25
CA GLN A 5 -0.72 -29.19 -13.27
C GLN A 5 0.20 -27.99 -13.52
N PRO A 6 -0.25 -26.95 -14.26
CA PRO A 6 0.56 -25.77 -14.49
C PRO A 6 0.67 -24.91 -13.22
N SER A 7 1.91 -24.73 -12.76
CA SER A 7 2.33 -23.72 -11.80
C SER A 7 1.95 -22.32 -12.31
N GLY A 8 0.97 -21.67 -11.66
CA GLY A 8 0.51 -20.34 -12.08
C GLY A 8 -0.73 -19.79 -11.42
N MET A 9 -1.26 -20.39 -10.35
CA MET A 9 -2.32 -19.74 -9.57
C MET A 9 -1.70 -18.79 -8.55
N PRO A 10 -2.20 -17.54 -8.40
CA PRO A 10 -1.93 -16.72 -7.24
C PRO A 10 -2.21 -17.54 -5.97
N LEU A 11 -1.32 -17.46 -4.98
CA LEU A 11 -1.52 -18.11 -3.68
C LEU A 11 -2.93 -17.80 -3.14
N ALA A 12 -3.61 -18.84 -2.65
CA ALA A 12 -5.00 -18.76 -2.23
C ALA A 12 -5.22 -17.70 -1.13
N PHE A 13 -6.38 -17.07 -1.20
CA PHE A 13 -6.88 -15.88 -0.48
C PHE A 13 -7.05 -16.03 1.05
N GLN A 14 -6.37 -16.97 1.72
CA GLN A 14 -6.73 -17.38 3.10
C GLN A 14 -5.60 -17.39 4.13
N GLU A 15 -4.38 -17.04 3.78
CA GLU A 15 -3.31 -16.87 4.78
C GLU A 15 -3.27 -15.42 5.26
N ARG A 16 -4.01 -15.14 6.34
CA ARG A 16 -3.76 -13.95 7.16
C ARG A 16 -2.33 -14.06 7.68
N ILE A 17 -1.45 -13.17 7.22
CA ILE A 17 -0.07 -13.12 7.71
C ILE A 17 -0.13 -12.54 9.14
N PRO A 18 0.13 -13.33 10.21
CA PRO A 18 0.22 -12.76 11.55
C PRO A 18 1.44 -11.83 11.59
N ILE A 19 1.28 -10.60 12.07
CA ILE A 19 2.38 -9.63 12.13
C ILE A 19 2.81 -9.49 13.59
N SER A 20 4.08 -9.76 13.89
CA SER A 20 4.65 -9.61 15.23
C SER A 20 4.90 -8.13 15.57
N GLU A 21 5.01 -7.81 16.86
CA GLU A 21 5.36 -6.46 17.31
C GLU A 21 6.69 -5.98 16.70
N GLN A 22 7.70 -6.85 16.63
CA GLN A 22 8.98 -6.54 16.01
C GLN A 22 8.85 -6.22 14.51
N GLN A 23 7.95 -6.92 13.81
CA GLN A 23 7.67 -6.62 12.40
C GLN A 23 6.93 -5.29 12.25
N LEU A 24 5.98 -4.97 13.13
CA LEU A 24 5.31 -3.67 13.14
C LEU A 24 6.31 -2.53 13.34
N GLU A 25 7.26 -2.67 14.27
CA GLU A 25 8.34 -1.69 14.47
C GLU A 25 9.20 -1.50 13.21
N HIS A 26 9.52 -2.60 12.51
CA HIS A 26 10.29 -2.57 11.28
C HIS A 26 9.52 -1.91 10.14
N ILE A 27 8.24 -2.26 9.99
CA ILE A 27 7.33 -1.63 9.03
C ILE A 27 7.28 -0.12 9.31
N GLN A 28 7.07 0.29 10.56
CA GLN A 28 6.97 1.69 10.94
C GLN A 28 8.24 2.47 10.59
N ARG A 29 9.42 1.87 10.77
CA ARG A 29 10.70 2.48 10.39
C ARG A 29 10.82 2.68 8.89
N ILE A 30 10.45 1.67 8.10
CA ILE A 30 10.47 1.75 6.63
C ILE A 30 9.53 2.86 6.15
N LEU A 31 8.30 2.89 6.68
CA LEU A 31 7.31 3.91 6.31
C LEU A 31 7.74 5.31 6.73
N SER A 32 8.37 5.47 7.90
CA SER A 32 8.88 6.76 8.36
C SER A 32 9.97 7.30 7.44
N ASN A 33 10.90 6.46 7.00
CA ASN A 33 11.94 6.85 6.05
C ASN A 33 11.34 7.24 4.69
N LEU A 34 10.41 6.44 4.18
CA LEU A 34 9.72 6.70 2.92
C LEU A 34 8.92 8.01 2.98
N SER A 35 8.20 8.24 4.07
CA SER A 35 7.45 9.46 4.30
C SER A 35 8.36 10.70 4.31
N GLN A 36 9.52 10.62 4.97
CA GLN A 36 10.48 11.72 5.00
C GLN A 36 11.12 11.99 3.63
N GLY A 37 11.50 10.94 2.89
CA GLY A 37 12.10 11.07 1.57
C GLY A 37 11.13 11.63 0.51
N LEU A 38 9.84 11.39 0.70
CA LEU A 38 8.80 11.77 -0.26
C LEU A 38 7.86 12.89 0.22
N ASP A 39 8.02 13.42 1.43
CA ASP A 39 7.03 14.30 2.08
C ASP A 39 5.58 13.81 1.85
N SER A 40 5.36 12.53 2.14
CA SER A 40 4.14 11.79 1.76
C SER A 40 3.54 11.00 2.91
N LEU A 41 2.34 10.45 2.70
CA LEU A 41 1.66 9.53 3.61
C LEU A 41 1.66 8.10 3.03
N PRO A 42 2.71 7.31 3.27
CA PRO A 42 2.70 5.88 3.00
C PRO A 42 1.85 5.12 4.04
N VAL A 43 1.06 4.18 3.54
CA VAL A 43 0.15 3.32 4.29
C VAL A 43 0.31 1.89 3.80
N VAL A 44 0.54 0.95 4.72
CA VAL A 44 0.52 -0.49 4.41
C VAL A 44 -0.84 -1.04 4.78
N LEU A 45 -1.46 -1.71 3.81
CA LEU A 45 -2.79 -2.28 3.94
C LEU A 45 -2.73 -3.79 3.94
N SER A 46 -3.52 -4.40 4.83
CA SER A 46 -3.77 -5.83 4.83
C SER A 46 -4.62 -6.24 3.63
N GLN A 47 -4.78 -7.54 3.46
CA GLN A 47 -5.65 -8.13 2.43
C GLN A 47 -7.13 -7.73 2.61
N ASP A 48 -7.53 -7.45 3.86
CA ASP A 48 -8.86 -6.99 4.25
C ASP A 48 -8.99 -5.45 4.16
N SER A 49 -7.97 -4.78 3.59
CA SER A 49 -7.86 -3.32 3.49
C SER A 49 -7.76 -2.59 4.84
N GLU A 50 -7.33 -3.29 5.89
CA GLU A 50 -7.06 -2.70 7.19
C GLU A 50 -5.67 -2.06 7.21
N VAL A 51 -5.51 -0.97 7.93
CA VAL A 51 -4.21 -0.31 8.07
C VAL A 51 -3.32 -1.15 9.01
N ILE A 52 -2.24 -1.71 8.45
CA ILE A 52 -1.18 -2.38 9.22
C ILE A 52 -0.25 -1.34 9.84
N GLY A 53 0.07 -0.28 9.08
CA GLY A 53 0.95 0.78 9.52
C GLY A 53 0.89 1.98 8.58
N SER A 54 1.20 3.16 9.11
CA SER A 54 1.29 4.40 8.34
C SER A 54 2.33 5.33 8.95
N ALA A 55 2.87 6.25 8.15
CA ALA A 55 3.80 7.25 8.64
C ALA A 55 3.64 8.58 7.90
N GLY A 56 4.03 9.67 8.55
CA GLY A 56 4.01 11.01 7.98
C GLY A 56 3.19 12.01 8.79
N ARG A 57 3.09 13.23 8.27
CA ARG A 57 2.45 14.38 8.95
C ARG A 57 0.92 14.37 8.92
N ALA A 58 0.30 13.21 8.78
CA ALA A 58 -1.14 13.11 8.62
C ALA A 58 -1.79 12.27 9.71
N ASP A 59 -3.01 12.69 10.08
CA ASP A 59 -3.85 12.05 11.09
C ASP A 59 -4.29 10.63 10.65
N GLU A 60 -4.59 9.77 11.61
CA GLU A 60 -5.13 8.42 11.42
C GLU A 60 -6.37 8.44 10.50
N ALA A 61 -7.16 9.51 10.56
CA ALA A 61 -8.30 9.74 9.70
C ALA A 61 -7.94 9.77 8.20
N LEU A 62 -6.80 10.36 7.83
CA LEU A 62 -6.34 10.41 6.44
C LEU A 62 -5.78 9.05 6.00
N ALA A 63 -5.06 8.35 6.88
CA ALA A 63 -4.58 6.99 6.60
C ALA A 63 -5.74 6.01 6.34
N ALA A 64 -6.78 6.06 7.18
CA ALA A 64 -8.00 5.28 7.01
C ALA A 64 -8.75 5.65 5.72
N ARG A 65 -8.69 6.92 5.30
CA ARG A 65 -9.29 7.39 4.04
C ARG A 65 -8.53 6.85 2.83
N ILE A 66 -7.20 6.94 2.82
CA ILE A 66 -6.35 6.33 1.79
C ILE A 66 -6.62 4.82 1.69
N ALA A 67 -6.75 4.13 2.83
CA ALA A 67 -7.09 2.71 2.87
C ALA A 67 -8.39 2.41 2.12
N ARG A 68 -9.46 3.17 2.40
CA ARG A 68 -10.77 3.01 1.72
C ARG A 68 -10.69 3.28 0.23
N LEU A 69 -9.99 4.34 -0.18
CA LEU A 69 -9.81 4.69 -1.60
C LEU A 69 -9.05 3.59 -2.34
N ALA A 70 -7.91 3.14 -1.79
CA ALA A 70 -7.12 2.07 -2.38
C ALA A 70 -7.91 0.77 -2.48
N ALA A 71 -8.66 0.40 -1.44
CA ALA A 71 -9.52 -0.78 -1.44
C ALA A 71 -10.62 -0.72 -2.51
N ARG A 72 -11.19 0.46 -2.75
CA ARG A 72 -12.17 0.68 -3.82
C ARG A 72 -11.50 0.47 -5.18
N ILE A 73 -10.37 1.14 -5.43
CA ILE A 73 -9.66 1.08 -6.72
C ILE A 73 -9.21 -0.35 -7.04
N TRP A 74 -8.64 -1.06 -6.06
CA TRP A 74 -8.22 -2.46 -6.25
C TRP A 74 -9.40 -3.39 -6.53
N ARG A 75 -10.56 -3.19 -5.87
CA ARG A 75 -11.78 -3.98 -6.16
C ARG A 75 -12.34 -3.70 -7.55
N GLU A 76 -12.42 -2.43 -7.94
CA GLU A 76 -12.87 -2.03 -9.29
C GLU A 76 -11.90 -2.54 -10.37
N GLY A 77 -10.61 -2.59 -10.03
CA GLY A 77 -9.54 -3.11 -10.88
C GLY A 77 -9.30 -4.61 -10.80
N ALA A 78 -10.08 -5.39 -10.03
CA ALA A 78 -9.79 -6.80 -9.72
C ALA A 78 -9.72 -7.72 -10.94
N SER A 79 -10.31 -7.33 -12.08
CA SER A 79 -10.23 -8.05 -13.35
C SER A 79 -8.97 -7.75 -14.17
N ARG A 80 -8.13 -6.81 -13.72
CA ARG A 80 -6.92 -6.36 -14.43
C ARG A 80 -5.68 -7.02 -13.81
N PRO A 81 -4.72 -7.51 -14.62
CA PRO A 81 -3.49 -8.13 -14.11
C PRO A 81 -2.46 -7.11 -13.56
N ALA A 82 -2.89 -5.90 -13.20
CA ALA A 82 -2.01 -4.82 -12.79
C ALA A 82 -1.46 -5.10 -11.38
N ARG A 83 -0.14 -4.94 -11.20
CA ARG A 83 0.53 -5.09 -9.89
C ARG A 83 0.74 -3.76 -9.16
N GLU A 84 0.43 -2.67 -9.84
CA GLU A 84 0.42 -1.31 -9.30
C GLU A 84 -0.68 -0.49 -9.98
N PHE A 85 -1.12 0.59 -9.33
CA PHE A 85 -1.92 1.63 -9.94
C PHE A 85 -1.40 3.02 -9.57
N ILE A 86 -1.76 4.00 -10.41
CA ILE A 86 -1.64 5.42 -10.13
C ILE A 86 -3.03 6.03 -10.35
N CYS A 87 -3.52 6.80 -9.40
CA CYS A 87 -4.81 7.45 -9.47
C CYS A 87 -4.72 8.88 -8.93
N PHE A 88 -5.56 9.76 -9.49
CA PHE A 88 -5.81 11.09 -8.94
C PHE A 88 -7.20 11.05 -8.32
N GLU A 89 -7.29 11.30 -7.01
CA GLU A 89 -8.54 11.32 -6.27
C GLU A 89 -8.74 12.73 -5.69
N GLU A 90 -9.88 13.33 -5.96
CA GLU A 90 -10.33 14.56 -5.30
C GLU A 90 -11.47 14.17 -4.36
N GLU A 91 -11.26 14.35 -3.06
CA GLU A 91 -12.27 14.01 -2.05
C GLU A 91 -12.63 15.24 -1.23
N VAL A 92 -13.93 15.41 -0.98
CA VAL A 92 -14.46 16.46 -0.11
C VAL A 92 -14.36 15.99 1.33
N ILE A 93 -13.87 16.83 2.21
CA ILE A 93 -13.89 16.63 3.66
C ILE A 93 -15.18 17.26 4.21
N ASP A 94 -15.88 16.50 5.04
CA ASP A 94 -17.15 16.86 5.69
C ASP A 94 -17.22 18.29 6.27
N GLU A 95 -18.46 18.79 6.34
CA GLU A 95 -19.00 20.05 6.92
C GLU A 95 -18.33 21.39 6.57
N ALA A 96 -17.02 21.41 6.30
CA ALA A 96 -16.25 22.62 6.00
C ALA A 96 -16.06 22.89 4.49
N ASP A 97 -16.54 22.00 3.62
CA ASP A 97 -16.39 22.08 2.15
C ASP A 97 -14.91 22.11 1.68
N GLU A 98 -13.99 21.65 2.55
CA GLU A 98 -12.57 21.59 2.24
C GLU A 98 -12.29 20.39 1.33
N ARG A 99 -11.71 20.63 0.16
CA ARG A 99 -11.31 19.58 -0.78
C ARG A 99 -9.85 19.26 -0.61
N ILE A 100 -9.55 17.96 -0.47
CA ILE A 100 -8.17 17.48 -0.61
C ILE A 100 -8.06 16.73 -1.93
N SER A 101 -7.12 17.18 -2.75
CA SER A 101 -6.65 16.43 -3.91
C SER A 101 -5.45 15.58 -3.50
N LEU A 102 -5.56 14.27 -3.70
CA LEU A 102 -4.50 13.30 -3.41
C LEU A 102 -4.14 12.55 -4.69
N LEU A 103 -2.84 12.45 -4.97
CA LEU A 103 -2.36 11.42 -5.88
C LEU A 103 -2.10 10.16 -5.08
N LEU A 104 -2.58 9.02 -5.59
CA LEU A 104 -2.45 7.72 -4.98
C LEU A 104 -1.62 6.80 -5.87
N TYR A 105 -0.62 6.18 -5.27
CA TYR A 105 0.23 5.18 -5.91
C TYR A 105 0.15 3.97 -5.02
N SER A 106 -0.31 2.86 -5.58
CA SER A 106 -0.37 1.63 -4.81
C SER A 106 0.31 0.51 -5.54
N VAL A 107 1.00 -0.34 -4.79
CA VAL A 107 1.72 -1.50 -5.30
C VAL A 107 1.57 -2.68 -4.35
N HIS A 108 1.40 -3.88 -4.91
CA HIS A 108 1.42 -5.11 -4.12
C HIS A 108 2.82 -5.37 -3.53
N ILE A 109 2.87 -5.75 -2.26
CA ILE A 109 4.10 -6.15 -1.56
C ILE A 109 4.28 -7.67 -1.65
N THR A 110 3.30 -8.41 -1.09
CA THR A 110 3.22 -9.86 -1.09
C THR A 110 1.76 -10.28 -0.97
N GLY A 111 1.31 -11.26 -1.75
CA GLY A 111 -0.10 -11.62 -1.85
C GLY A 111 -0.99 -10.38 -2.10
N ALA A 112 -2.03 -10.23 -1.29
CA ALA A 112 -2.94 -9.08 -1.32
C ALA A 112 -2.54 -7.92 -0.37
N VAL A 113 -1.36 -7.98 0.28
CA VAL A 113 -0.83 -6.85 1.07
C VAL A 113 -0.29 -5.78 0.14
N THR A 114 -0.66 -4.52 0.35
CA THR A 114 -0.27 -3.39 -0.52
C THR A 114 0.40 -2.27 0.25
N LEU A 115 1.33 -1.59 -0.42
CA LEU A 115 1.81 -0.26 -0.03
C LEU A 115 1.02 0.76 -0.85
N THR A 116 0.42 1.75 -0.19
CA THR A 116 -0.27 2.88 -0.83
C THR A 116 0.35 4.17 -0.34
N ILE A 117 0.71 5.06 -1.26
CA ILE A 117 1.33 6.35 -0.95
C ILE A 117 0.37 7.43 -1.43
N GLY A 118 -0.09 8.26 -0.50
CA GLY A 118 -0.72 9.53 -0.80
C GLY A 118 0.33 10.63 -0.87
N TRP A 119 0.44 11.33 -2.00
CA TRP A 119 1.42 12.41 -2.16
C TRP A 119 0.86 13.61 -2.93
N GLN A 120 1.59 14.73 -2.87
CA GLN A 120 1.30 15.97 -3.60
C GLN A 120 2.30 16.17 -4.75
N MET A 121 1.92 16.94 -5.80
CA MET A 121 2.66 17.09 -7.07
C MET A 121 4.11 17.64 -7.01
N SER A 122 4.67 17.86 -5.82
CA SER A 122 6.06 18.30 -5.62
C SER A 122 7.10 17.24 -6.04
N ILE A 123 6.69 15.98 -6.21
CA ILE A 123 7.59 14.86 -6.56
C ILE A 123 7.23 14.23 -7.91
N THR A 124 8.26 13.90 -8.69
CA THR A 124 8.08 13.21 -9.97
C THR A 124 7.65 11.74 -9.79
N LEU A 125 6.85 11.23 -10.72
CA LEU A 125 6.40 9.83 -10.69
C LEU A 125 7.58 8.84 -10.73
N THR A 126 8.67 9.19 -11.41
CA THR A 126 9.87 8.35 -11.47
C THR A 126 10.53 8.20 -10.11
N GLN A 127 10.71 9.31 -9.39
CA GLN A 127 11.26 9.29 -8.03
C GLN A 127 10.35 8.51 -7.09
N LEU A 128 9.04 8.77 -7.14
CA LEU A 128 8.05 8.05 -6.33
C LEU A 128 8.15 6.53 -6.53
N ARG A 129 8.19 6.07 -7.77
CA ARG A 129 8.32 4.64 -8.09
C ARG A 129 9.63 4.03 -7.61
N ALA A 130 10.74 4.77 -7.69
CA ALA A 130 12.03 4.31 -7.22
C ALA A 130 12.02 4.09 -5.69
N GLU A 131 11.60 5.11 -4.94
CA GLU A 131 11.49 5.05 -3.47
C GLU A 131 10.50 3.98 -3.02
N ALA A 132 9.35 3.89 -3.68
CA ALA A 132 8.35 2.88 -3.36
C ALA A 132 8.82 1.46 -3.70
N ALA A 133 9.63 1.26 -4.74
CA ALA A 133 10.18 -0.04 -5.08
C ALA A 133 11.19 -0.52 -4.03
N GLU A 134 12.02 0.37 -3.50
CA GLU A 134 12.95 0.08 -2.41
C GLU A 134 12.19 -0.26 -1.12
N ALA A 135 11.24 0.59 -0.71
CA ALA A 135 10.40 0.35 0.45
C ALA A 135 9.61 -0.97 0.33
N ARG A 136 9.05 -1.26 -0.85
CA ARG A 136 8.37 -2.53 -1.12
C ARG A 136 9.29 -3.73 -0.94
N ALA A 137 10.53 -3.66 -1.44
CA ALA A 137 11.49 -4.75 -1.29
C ALA A 137 11.83 -4.99 0.19
N ALA A 138 12.03 -3.93 0.97
CA ALA A 138 12.26 -4.01 2.41
C ALA A 138 11.05 -4.60 3.16
N LEU A 139 9.84 -4.11 2.88
CA LEU A 139 8.59 -4.59 3.49
C LEU A 139 8.36 -6.07 3.18
N ARG A 140 8.62 -6.50 1.95
CA ARG A 140 8.52 -7.91 1.57
C ARG A 140 9.46 -8.79 2.41
N ASN A 141 10.69 -8.35 2.66
CA ASN A 141 11.63 -9.10 3.49
C ASN A 141 11.18 -9.19 4.95
N VAL A 142 10.58 -8.12 5.49
CA VAL A 142 10.02 -8.11 6.85
C VAL A 142 8.86 -9.10 6.96
N LEU A 143 7.96 -9.12 5.97
CA LEU A 143 6.78 -9.99 5.95
C LEU A 143 7.10 -11.46 5.65
N ALA A 144 8.17 -11.73 4.90
CA ALA A 144 8.61 -13.08 4.54
C ALA A 144 9.38 -13.81 5.64
N ALA A 145 9.76 -13.14 6.73
CA ALA A 145 10.50 -13.74 7.86
C ALA A 145 9.67 -14.74 8.72
N HIS A 146 8.61 -15.32 8.13
CA HIS A 146 7.68 -16.27 8.74
C HIS A 146 7.72 -17.67 8.10
N GLU A 147 8.61 -17.90 7.14
CA GLU A 147 8.95 -19.26 6.65
C GLU A 147 10.14 -19.83 7.43
#